data_AF-A0A368GH09-F1
#
_entry.id   AF-A0A368GH09-F1
#
_cell.length_a   1.000
_cell.length_b   1.000
_cell.length_c   1.000
_cell.angle_alpha   90.00
_cell.angle_beta   90.00
_cell.angle_gamma   90.00
#
_symmetry.space_group_name_H-M   'P 1'
#
loop_
_entity.id
_entity.type
_entity.pdbx_description
1 polymer ?
#
loop_
_entity_poly.entity_id
_entity_poly.type
_entity_poly.pdbx_seq_one_letter_code
_entity_poly.pdbx_strand_id
1 'polypeptide(L)'
;MGGSSNAASFAVHQHAMEVQRINSLIKERFEQNDIPQEPYRFALMFVVGKASTLFYKELLENEVNNYGDILVADFEDTYKNLTLKNLAGLRYVLVACPEVPAVLKMDDDVAWNMEKAAMLANFTAVTNKIHCAL
;
A
#
# COMPACT_ATOMS: atom_id res chain seq x y z
N MET A 1 11.74 -27.89 11.21
CA MET A 1 11.82 -26.74 12.12
C MET A 1 11.44 -25.51 11.28
N GLY A 2 10.18 -25.11 11.08
CA GLY A 2 9.03 -25.16 11.99
C GLY A 2 8.90 -23.83 12.74
N GLY A 3 9.01 -22.69 12.04
CA GLY A 3 8.79 -21.35 12.58
C GLY A 3 7.53 -20.74 11.98
N SER A 4 6.59 -20.37 12.83
CA SER A 4 5.32 -19.72 12.50
C SER A 4 5.59 -18.35 11.85
N SER A 5 5.45 -18.25 10.52
CA SER A 5 5.41 -16.95 9.81
C SER A 5 4.09 -16.25 10.13
N ASN A 6 4.09 -15.49 11.22
CA ASN A 6 2.95 -14.66 11.61
C ASN A 6 2.78 -13.50 10.61
N ALA A 7 1.54 -13.35 10.14
CA ALA A 7 1.12 -12.64 8.95
C ALA A 7 1.56 -11.17 8.87
N ALA A 8 2.38 -10.84 7.87
CA ALA A 8 2.54 -9.47 7.40
C ALA A 8 1.39 -9.15 6.43
N SER A 9 0.45 -8.31 6.83
CA SER A 9 -0.62 -7.85 5.94
C SER A 9 -0.08 -6.66 5.13
N PHE A 10 -0.05 -6.75 3.81
CA PHE A 10 0.52 -5.70 2.98
C PHE A 10 -0.58 -4.70 2.58
N ALA A 11 -0.42 -3.42 2.93
CA ALA A 11 -1.36 -2.37 2.52
C ALA A 11 -0.81 -1.67 1.26
N VAL A 12 -1.44 -1.92 0.11
CA VAL A 12 -1.24 -1.13 -1.11
C VAL A 12 -2.13 0.10 -1.00
N HIS A 13 -1.52 1.25 -0.84
CA HIS A 13 -2.23 2.52 -0.86
C HIS A 13 -2.25 3.11 -2.28
N GLN A 14 -3.40 3.58 -2.75
CA GLN A 14 -3.56 4.25 -4.05
C GLN A 14 -4.62 5.37 -4.02
N HIS A 15 -4.23 6.63 -4.21
CA HIS A 15 -4.70 7.42 -5.36
C HIS A 15 -3.72 8.55 -5.71
N ALA A 16 -4.10 9.41 -6.66
CA ALA A 16 -3.24 10.05 -7.65
C ALA A 16 -3.03 11.57 -7.46
N MET A 17 -1.91 12.04 -8.04
CA MET A 17 -1.51 13.43 -8.35
C MET A 17 -0.70 14.24 -7.33
N GLU A 18 -0.59 13.88 -6.05
CA GLU A 18 0.22 14.67 -5.12
C GLU A 18 0.99 13.80 -4.11
N VAL A 19 2.12 13.29 -4.60
CA VAL A 19 3.08 12.44 -3.87
C VAL A 19 3.50 13.01 -2.51
N GLN A 20 3.42 14.33 -2.29
CA GLN A 20 3.96 14.97 -1.09
C GLN A 20 3.00 15.06 0.09
N ARG A 21 1.71 15.33 -0.16
CA ARG A 21 0.77 15.66 0.93
C ARG A 21 0.16 14.43 1.59
N ILE A 22 0.06 13.33 0.86
CA ILE A 22 -0.71 12.15 1.28
C ILE A 22 0.18 11.16 2.03
N ASN A 23 1.43 10.97 1.60
CA ASN A 23 2.38 10.10 2.28
C ASN A 23 2.64 10.54 3.72
N SER A 24 2.87 11.85 3.93
CA SER A 24 3.13 12.41 5.26
C SER A 24 1.95 12.28 6.21
N LEU A 25 0.72 12.58 5.76
CA LEU A 25 -0.49 12.49 6.60
C LEU A 25 -0.88 11.05 6.92
N ILE A 26 -0.73 10.14 5.97
CA ILE A 26 -1.00 8.72 6.19
C ILE A 26 0.02 8.14 7.16
N LYS A 27 1.32 8.40 6.94
CA LYS A 27 2.39 7.99 7.85
C LYS A 27 2.19 8.57 9.24
N GLU A 28 1.91 9.86 9.34
CA GLU A 28 1.62 10.52 10.62
C GLU A 28 0.43 9.85 11.32
N ARG A 29 -0.62 9.48 10.59
CA ARG A 29 -1.76 8.74 11.16
C ARG A 29 -1.39 7.31 11.55
N PHE A 30 -0.54 6.61 10.79
CA PHE A 30 -0.03 5.28 11.17
C PHE A 30 0.84 5.36 12.43
N GLU A 31 1.71 6.37 12.53
CA GLU A 31 2.65 6.60 13.63
C GLU A 31 1.95 7.12 14.89
N GLN A 32 0.97 8.01 14.77
CA GLN A 32 0.22 8.61 15.90
C GLN A 32 -0.74 7.62 16.57
N ASN A 33 -1.17 6.56 15.89
CA ASN A 33 -2.16 5.64 16.44
C ASN A 33 -1.57 4.59 17.40
N ASP A 34 -0.28 4.68 17.74
CA ASP A 34 0.38 3.83 18.75
C ASP A 34 -0.04 2.34 18.62
N ILE A 35 -0.18 1.90 17.36
CA ILE A 35 -0.75 0.59 17.05
C ILE A 35 0.29 -0.41 17.51
N PRO A 36 -0.07 -1.34 18.40
CA PRO A 36 0.88 -2.36 18.80
C PRO A 36 1.28 -3.13 17.54
N GLN A 37 2.58 -3.06 17.20
CA GLN A 37 3.25 -3.76 16.09
C GLN A 37 3.03 -5.29 16.16
N GLU A 38 2.48 -5.77 17.28
CA GLU A 38 1.96 -7.11 17.50
C GLU A 38 0.48 -6.99 17.91
N PRO A 39 -0.46 -7.68 17.24
CA PRO A 39 -0.25 -8.82 16.34
C PRO A 39 -0.28 -8.47 14.84
N TYR A 40 -0.33 -7.19 14.45
CA TYR A 40 -0.55 -6.78 13.06
C TYR A 40 0.64 -6.01 12.49
N ARG A 41 1.53 -6.71 11.77
CA ARG A 41 2.61 -6.08 11.01
C ARG A 41 2.10 -5.66 9.64
N PHE A 42 2.01 -4.35 9.41
CA PHE A 42 1.68 -3.80 8.09
C PHE A 42 2.92 -3.27 7.39
N ALA A 43 3.07 -3.59 6.12
CA ALA A 43 3.99 -2.91 5.22
C ALA A 43 3.17 -2.02 4.30
N LEU A 44 3.55 -0.73 4.22
CA LEU A 44 2.91 0.25 3.37
C LEU A 44 3.70 0.39 2.08
N MET A 45 3.00 0.41 0.95
CA MET A 45 3.60 0.75 -0.34
C MET A 45 2.66 1.65 -1.13
N PHE A 46 3.23 2.70 -1.68
CA PHE A 46 2.55 3.62 -2.57
C PHE A 46 2.90 3.27 -4.01
N VAL A 47 1.90 3.06 -4.84
CA VAL A 47 2.11 2.86 -6.28
C VAL A 47 1.85 4.18 -6.98
N VAL A 48 2.74 4.60 -7.88
CA VAL A 48 2.61 5.82 -8.68
C VAL A 48 3.01 5.55 -10.13
N GLY A 49 2.44 6.32 -11.06
CA GLY A 49 2.92 6.35 -12.44
C GLY A 49 4.07 7.35 -12.63
N LYS A 50 4.48 7.53 -13.89
CA LYS A 50 5.41 8.58 -14.30
C LYS A 50 4.80 9.96 -14.06
N ALA A 51 5.60 10.85 -13.47
CA ALA A 51 5.30 12.26 -13.37
C ALA A 51 5.22 12.91 -14.77
N SER A 52 4.22 13.77 -14.98
CA SER A 52 3.97 14.43 -16.27
C SER A 52 4.82 15.69 -16.50
N THR A 53 5.43 16.25 -15.45
CA THR A 53 6.27 17.46 -15.53
C THR A 53 7.60 17.25 -14.83
N LEU A 54 8.61 18.05 -15.20
CA LEU A 54 9.92 18.03 -14.55
C LEU A 54 9.82 18.34 -13.06
N PHE A 55 8.98 19.32 -12.68
CA PHE A 55 8.73 19.67 -11.29
C PHE A 55 8.25 18.46 -10.48
N TYR A 56 7.20 17.77 -10.92
CA TYR A 56 6.69 16.59 -10.20
C TYR A 56 7.66 15.41 -10.23
N LYS A 57 8.50 15.31 -11.26
CA LYS A 57 9.53 14.28 -11.34
C LYS A 57 10.59 14.48 -10.26
N GLU A 58 11.09 15.71 -10.08
CA GLU A 58 12.06 16.04 -9.03
C GLU A 58 11.48 15.81 -7.63
N LEU A 59 10.21 16.19 -7.41
CA LEU A 59 9.54 15.94 -6.14
C LEU A 59 9.38 14.44 -5.85
N LEU A 60 9.02 13.65 -6.86
CA LEU A 60 8.90 12.21 -6.75
C LEU A 60 10.25 11.55 -6.46
N GLU A 61 11.32 11.96 -7.15
CA GLU A 61 12.67 11.45 -6.92
C GLU A 61 13.13 11.74 -5.48
N ASN A 62 12.86 12.94 -4.97
CA ASN A 62 13.17 13.29 -3.58
C ASN A 62 12.39 12.41 -2.59
N GLU A 63 11.08 12.21 -2.80
CA GLU A 63 10.25 11.35 -1.93
C GLU A 63 10.74 9.89 -1.93
N VAL A 64 11.02 9.34 -3.11
CA VAL A 64 11.57 7.98 -3.27
C VAL A 64 12.87 7.84 -2.50
N ASN A 65 13.77 8.82 -2.61
CA ASN A 65 15.07 8.80 -1.93
C ASN A 65 14.95 8.93 -0.41
N ASN A 66 13.93 9.65 0.09
CA ASN A 66 13.76 9.87 1.52
C ASN A 66 13.09 8.69 2.24
N TYR A 67 12.18 7.96 1.58
CA TYR A 67 11.34 6.96 2.27
C TYR A 67 11.45 5.53 1.72
N GLY A 68 11.77 5.34 0.44
CA GLY A 68 11.94 4.00 -0.14
C GLY A 68 10.68 3.12 -0.19
N ASP A 69 9.49 3.69 -0.01
CA ASP A 69 8.20 2.97 0.03
C ASP A 69 7.31 3.22 -1.20
N ILE A 70 7.91 3.71 -2.30
CA ILE A 70 7.21 4.05 -3.53
C ILE A 70 7.61 3.11 -4.68
N LEU A 71 6.60 2.50 -5.30
CA LEU A 71 6.71 1.79 -6.57
C LEU A 71 6.34 2.73 -7.72
N VAL A 72 7.33 3.15 -8.50
CA VAL A 72 7.12 3.93 -9.73
C VAL A 72 6.96 2.97 -10.92
N ALA A 73 5.79 2.97 -11.53
CA ALA A 73 5.46 2.12 -12.66
C ALA A 73 5.50 2.88 -14.01
N ASP A 74 5.80 2.16 -15.09
CA ASP A 74 5.94 2.75 -16.43
C ASP A 74 4.59 2.96 -17.13
N PHE A 75 3.82 3.94 -16.65
CA PHE A 75 2.64 4.50 -17.32
C PHE A 75 2.40 5.94 -16.82
N GLU A 76 1.65 6.74 -17.56
CA GLU A 76 1.26 8.08 -17.11
C GLU A 76 0.20 8.00 -15.99
N ASP A 77 0.44 8.62 -14.84
CA ASP A 77 -0.46 8.55 -13.67
C ASP A 77 -1.72 9.40 -13.90
N THR A 78 -2.70 8.79 -14.55
CA THR A 78 -4.00 9.40 -14.85
C THR A 78 -5.12 8.53 -14.30
N TYR A 79 -6.30 9.12 -14.06
CA TYR A 79 -7.48 8.38 -13.63
C TYR A 79 -7.83 7.21 -14.59
N LYS A 80 -7.60 7.39 -15.90
CA LYS A 80 -7.83 6.35 -16.91
C LYS A 80 -6.90 5.14 -16.76
N ASN A 81 -5.71 5.35 -16.18
CA ASN A 81 -4.68 4.32 -16.01
C ASN A 81 -4.70 3.66 -14.63
N LEU A 82 -5.73 3.90 -13.81
CA LEU A 82 -5.83 3.27 -12.48
C LEU A 82 -5.84 1.74 -12.54
N THR A 83 -6.40 1.15 -13.59
CA THR A 83 -6.32 -0.31 -13.78
C THR A 83 -4.87 -0.78 -13.93
N LEU A 84 -4.04 -0.05 -14.69
CA LEU A 84 -2.61 -0.34 -14.84
C LEU A 84 -1.87 -0.16 -13.52
N LYS A 85 -2.21 0.88 -12.76
CA LYS A 85 -1.67 1.16 -11.42
C LYS A 85 -1.94 0.01 -10.44
N ASN A 86 -3.19 -0.45 -10.38
CA ASN A 86 -3.56 -1.63 -9.58
C ASN A 86 -2.80 -2.88 -10.00
N LEU A 87 -2.77 -3.17 -11.31
CA LEU A 87 -2.07 -4.34 -11.82
C LEU A 87 -0.56 -4.31 -11.52
N ALA A 88 0.07 -3.13 -11.63
CA ALA A 88 1.49 -2.95 -11.30
C ALA A 88 1.78 -3.25 -9.82
N GLY A 89 0.96 -2.72 -8.92
CA GLY A 89 1.06 -2.98 -7.48
C GLY A 89 0.90 -4.46 -7.15
N LEU A 90 -0.18 -5.11 -7.63
CA LEU A 90 -0.40 -6.53 -7.41
C LEU A 90 0.74 -7.37 -7.98
N ARG A 91 1.18 -7.09 -9.21
CA ARG A 91 2.28 -7.82 -9.85
C ARG A 91 3.58 -7.69 -9.05
N TYR A 92 3.90 -6.50 -8.57
CA TYR A 92 5.10 -6.28 -7.75
C TYR A 92 5.04 -7.12 -6.48
N VAL A 93 3.93 -7.08 -5.73
CA VAL A 93 3.80 -7.86 -4.49
C VAL A 93 3.91 -9.36 -4.76
N LEU A 94 3.25 -9.87 -5.81
CA LEU A 94 3.31 -11.29 -6.15
C LEU A 94 4.73 -11.77 -6.51
N VAL A 95 5.56 -10.90 -7.08
CA VAL A 95 6.93 -11.25 -7.52
C VAL A 95 7.95 -11.00 -6.41
N ALA A 96 7.90 -9.83 -5.76
CA ALA A 96 8.88 -9.41 -4.78
C ALA A 96 8.59 -9.96 -3.37
N CYS A 97 7.32 -10.24 -3.06
CA CYS A 97 6.86 -10.62 -1.73
C CYS A 97 5.91 -11.85 -1.79
N PRO A 98 6.37 -13.01 -2.31
CA PRO A 98 5.52 -14.17 -2.55
C PRO A 98 4.92 -14.80 -1.28
N GLU A 99 5.51 -14.52 -0.11
CA GLU A 99 5.07 -15.04 1.19
C GLU A 99 4.03 -14.13 1.87
N VAL A 100 3.65 -13.00 1.27
CA VAL A 100 2.63 -12.12 1.82
C VAL A 100 1.27 -12.83 1.77
N PRO A 101 0.62 -13.08 2.92
CA PRO A 101 -0.61 -13.87 2.98
C PRO A 101 -1.86 -13.10 2.53
N ALA A 102 -1.83 -11.76 2.60
CA ALA A 102 -2.95 -10.92 2.16
C ALA A 102 -2.47 -9.53 1.73
N VAL A 103 -3.14 -8.99 0.72
CA VAL A 103 -2.95 -7.61 0.24
C VAL A 103 -4.24 -6.85 0.46
N LEU A 104 -4.15 -5.75 1.21
CA LEU A 104 -5.22 -4.79 1.39
C LEU A 104 -4.98 -3.62 0.46
N LYS A 105 -5.94 -3.32 -0.41
CA LYS A 105 -5.91 -2.12 -1.26
C LYS A 105 -6.79 -1.03 -0.63
N MET A 106 -6.26 0.18 -0.46
CA MET A 106 -6.99 1.32 0.11
C MET A 106 -6.75 2.60 -0.68
N ASP A 107 -7.80 3.42 -0.82
CA ASP A 107 -7.71 4.73 -1.47
C ASP A 107 -7.39 5.84 -0.44
N ASP A 108 -6.93 7.02 -0.89
CA ASP A 108 -6.47 8.15 -0.05
C ASP A 108 -7.60 8.99 0.55
N ASP A 109 -8.78 8.92 -0.06
CA ASP A 109 -9.98 9.64 0.34
C ASP A 109 -10.92 8.84 1.24
N VAL A 110 -10.51 7.64 1.68
CA VAL A 110 -11.29 6.81 2.60
C VAL A 110 -10.73 6.81 4.03
N ALA A 111 -11.60 7.13 4.99
CA ALA A 111 -11.29 6.90 6.40
C ALA A 111 -11.38 5.40 6.70
N TRP A 112 -10.41 4.89 7.47
CA TRP A 112 -10.34 3.47 7.77
C TRP A 112 -10.01 3.19 9.22
N ASN A 113 -10.49 2.04 9.69
CA ASN A 113 -10.17 1.50 11.00
C ASN A 113 -9.16 0.37 10.82
N MET A 114 -7.98 0.56 11.40
CA MET A 114 -6.83 -0.32 11.16
C MET A 114 -7.02 -1.70 11.77
N GLU A 115 -7.68 -1.79 12.93
CA GLU A 115 -7.99 -3.05 13.59
C GLU A 115 -8.94 -3.90 12.74
N LYS A 116 -10.02 -3.30 12.23
CA LYS A 116 -10.97 -3.98 11.34
C LYS A 116 -10.32 -4.39 10.01
N ALA A 117 -9.48 -3.53 9.45
CA ALA A 117 -8.72 -3.82 8.25
C ALA A 117 -7.77 -5.02 8.46
N ALA A 118 -7.10 -5.08 9.62
CA ALA A 118 -6.24 -6.20 9.99
C ALA A 118 -7.02 -7.51 10.12
N MET A 119 -8.17 -7.48 10.79
CA MET A 119 -9.05 -8.63 10.91
C MET A 119 -9.49 -9.16 9.55
N LEU A 120 -9.88 -8.25 8.63
CA LEU A 120 -10.29 -8.60 7.28
C LEU A 120 -9.14 -9.27 6.49
N ALA A 121 -7.94 -8.68 6.55
CA ALA A 121 -6.76 -9.23 5.90
C ALA A 121 -6.41 -10.63 6.45
N ASN A 122 -6.46 -10.82 7.77
CA ASN A 122 -6.21 -12.11 8.40
C ASN A 122 -7.27 -13.16 8.01
N PHE A 123 -8.54 -12.77 7.93
CA PHE A 123 -9.60 -13.67 7.47
C PHE A 123 -9.35 -14.13 6.02
N THR A 124 -9.02 -13.20 5.12
CA THR A 124 -8.67 -13.53 3.73
C THR A 124 -7.45 -14.44 3.65
N ALA A 125 -6.40 -14.16 4.45
CA ALA A 125 -5.20 -15.00 4.54
C ALA A 125 -5.51 -16.45 4.94
N VAL A 126 -6.37 -16.65 5.95
CA VAL A 126 -6.71 -17.99 6.48
C VAL A 126 -7.66 -18.75 5.56
N THR A 127 -8.64 -18.06 4.95
CA THR A 127 -9.73 -18.71 4.21
C THR A 127 -9.49 -18.78 2.70
N ASN A 128 -8.54 -18.00 2.18
CA ASN A 128 -8.32 -17.79 0.75
C ASN A 128 -9.60 -17.35 0.00
N LYS A 129 -10.46 -16.56 0.67
CA LYS A 129 -11.70 -16.01 0.13
C LYS A 129 -11.67 -14.49 0.08
N ILE A 130 -12.27 -13.94 -0.96
CA ILE A 130 -12.58 -12.51 -1.06
C ILE A 130 -13.76 -12.24 -0.13
N HIS A 131 -13.60 -11.26 0.76
CA HIS A 131 -14.62 -10.88 1.73
C HIS A 131 -15.14 -9.47 1.47
N CYS A 132 -16.44 -9.28 1.64
CA CYS A 132 -17.11 -7.98 1.63
C CYS A 132 -17.97 -7.90 2.89
N ALA A 133 -17.68 -6.93 3.75
CA ALA A 133 -18.50 -6.67 4.94
C ALA A 133 -19.71 -5.82 4.51
N LEU A 134 -20.90 -6.44 4.51
CA LEU A 134 -22.19 -5.76 4.27
C LEU A 134 -22.79 -5.28 5.59
#